data_AF-A0A2D5PP22-F1
#
_entry.id   AF-A0A2D5PP22-F1
#
_cell.length_a   1.000
_cell.length_b   1.000
_cell.length_c   1.000
_cell.angle_alpha   90.00
_cell.angle_beta   90.00
_cell.angle_gamma   90.00
#
_symmetry.space_group_name_H-M   'P 1'
#
loop_
_entity.id
_entity.type
_entity.pdbx_description
1 polymer ?
#
loop_
_entity_poly.entity_id
_entity_poly.type
_entity_poly.pdbx_seq_one_letter_code
_entity_poly.pdbx_strand_id
1 'polypeptide(L)' 'MKKNINISNEELMKMDYKHIHLLRKFINENGKIIPQRVTNMSRSIHTRITKAIKQARFLSLI' A
#
# COMPACT_ATOMS: atom_id res chain seq x y z
N MET A 1 16.80 3.19 -3.55
CA MET A 1 16.61 3.85 -2.24
C MET A 1 15.47 3.17 -1.51
N LYS A 2 15.63 2.85 -0.22
CA LYS A 2 14.54 2.31 0.61
C LYS A 2 13.58 3.44 0.95
N LYS A 3 12.26 3.20 0.86
CA LYS A 3 11.26 4.18 1.28
C LYS A 3 10.97 3.92 2.76
N ASN A 4 11.38 4.84 3.63
CA ASN A 4 11.05 4.75 5.05
C ASN A 4 9.57 5.10 5.24
N ILE A 5 8.77 4.09 5.56
CA ILE A 5 7.34 4.22 5.84
C ILE A 5 7.17 3.96 7.33
N ASN A 6 7.00 5.02 8.11
CA ASN A 6 6.77 4.94 9.56
C ASN A 6 5.29 4.63 9.83
N ILE A 7 4.88 3.38 9.65
CA ILE A 7 3.52 2.91 9.98
C ILE A 7 3.65 1.60 10.75
N SER A 8 2.84 1.44 11.80
CA SER A 8 2.84 0.23 12.61
C SER A 8 2.29 -0.98 11.82
N ASN A 9 2.82 -2.18 12.11
CA ASN A 9 2.37 -3.40 11.41
C ASN A 9 0.88 -3.71 11.66
N GLU A 10 0.35 -3.36 12.84
CA GLU A 10 -1.06 -3.58 13.19
C GLU A 10 -2.01 -2.70 12.37
N GLU A 11 -1.66 -1.42 12.17
CA GLU A 11 -2.43 -0.51 11.33
C GLU A 11 -2.42 -0.98 9.87
N LEU A 12 -1.27 -1.45 9.37
CA LEU A 12 -1.17 -2.01 8.03
C LEU A 12 -2.00 -3.30 7.88
N MET A 13 -2.10 -4.11 8.94
CA MET A 13 -2.93 -5.30 8.98
C MET A 13 -4.43 -4.99 9.01
N LYS A 14 -4.86 -3.81 9.45
CA LYS A 14 -6.27 -3.39 9.43
C LYS A 14 -6.62 -2.55 8.20
N MET A 15 -5.66 -2.33 7.31
CA MET A 15 -5.83 -1.47 6.14
C MET A 15 -6.76 -2.09 5.09
N ASP A 16 -7.71 -1.27 4.66
CA ASP A 16 -8.71 -1.54 3.61
C ASP A 16 -8.64 -0.51 2.48
N TYR A 17 -9.33 -0.78 1.36
CA TYR A 17 -9.39 0.08 0.16
C TYR A 17 -9.89 1.50 0.42
N LYS A 18 -10.63 1.72 1.52
CA LYS A 18 -11.17 3.02 1.93
C LYS A 18 -10.09 3.98 2.46
N HIS A 19 -8.92 3.47 2.86
CA HIS A 19 -7.85 4.28 3.45
C HIS A 19 -6.95 4.92 2.39
N ILE A 20 -7.55 5.77 1.54
CA ILE A 20 -6.92 6.36 0.34
C ILE A 20 -5.59 7.05 0.65
N HIS A 21 -5.54 7.85 1.73
CA HIS A 21 -4.33 8.60 2.11
C HIS A 21 -3.13 7.68 2.40
N LEU A 22 -3.36 6.53 3.04
CA LEU A 22 -2.30 5.58 3.34
C LEU A 22 -1.93 4.75 2.10
N LEU A 23 -2.91 4.31 1.32
CA LEU A 23 -2.69 3.55 0.09
C LEU A 23 -1.88 4.34 -0.95
N ARG A 24 -2.07 5.66 -1.03
CA ARG A 24 -1.27 6.56 -1.88
C ARG A 24 0.23 6.52 -1.56
N LYS A 25 0.63 6.21 -0.32
CA LYS A 25 2.05 6.09 0.04
C LYS A 25 2.72 4.85 -0.59
N PHE A 26 1.94 3.86 -1.01
CA PHE A 26 2.41 2.60 -1.60
C PHE A 26 2.36 2.58 -3.13
N ILE A 27 2.01 3.71 -3.77
CA ILE A 27 2.12 3.90 -5.22
C ILE A 27 3.20 4.94 -5.55
N ASN A 28 3.74 4.82 -6.76
CA ASN A 28 4.59 5.83 -7.38
C ASN A 28 3.75 6.95 -8.00
N GLU A 29 4.40 8.03 -8.42
CA GLU A 29 3.77 9.16 -9.11
C GLU A 29 3.01 8.70 -10.38
N ASN A 30 3.53 7.70 -11.08
CA ASN A 30 2.88 7.11 -12.26
C ASN A 30 1.73 6.14 -11.91
N GLY A 31 1.31 6.06 -10.65
CA GLY A 31 0.26 5.16 -10.18
C GLY A 31 0.65 3.66 -10.19
N LYS A 32 1.94 3.32 -10.34
CA LYS A 32 2.42 1.93 -10.22
C LYS A 32 2.61 1.54 -8.74
N ILE A 33 2.26 0.32 -8.36
CA ILE A 33 2.45 -0.19 -6.99
C ILE A 33 3.95 -0.34 -6.72
N ILE A 34 4.40 0.14 -5.56
CA ILE A 34 5.79 0.04 -5.14
C ILE A 34 6.12 -1.43 -4.81
N PRO A 35 7.23 -1.97 -5.34
CA PRO A 35 7.62 -3.34 -5.06
C PRO A 35 8.04 -3.51 -3.59
N GLN A 36 7.73 -4.68 -3.02
CA GLN A 36 7.99 -5.02 -1.62
C GLN A 36 9.43 -4.74 -1.16
N ARG A 37 10.42 -4.99 -2.03
CA ARG A 37 11.84 -4.76 -1.74
C ARG A 37 12.20 -3.31 -1.37
N VAL A 38 11.37 -2.34 -1.79
CA VAL A 38 11.57 -0.92 -1.51
C VAL A 38 10.95 -0.52 -0.18
N THR A 39 9.79 -1.11 0.17
CA THR A 39 9.07 -0.83 1.42
C THR A 39 9.50 -1.71 2.59
N ASN A 40 10.26 -2.79 2.33
CA ASN A 40 10.80 -3.72 3.32
C ASN A 40 9.76 -4.28 4.32
N MET A 41 8.54 -4.49 3.85
CA MET A 41 7.44 -5.03 4.65
C MET A 41 7.31 -6.55 4.47
N SER A 42 6.63 -7.22 5.40
CA SER A 42 6.31 -8.65 5.25
C SER A 42 5.42 -8.94 4.03
N ARG A 43 5.57 -10.13 3.44
CA ARG A 43 4.84 -10.56 2.23
C ARG A 43 3.33 -10.60 2.45
N SER A 44 2.89 -11.03 3.65
CA SER A 44 1.47 -11.09 4.02
C SER A 44 0.83 -9.69 3.95
N ILE A 45 1.51 -8.71 4.55
CA ILE A 45 1.04 -7.32 4.58
C ILE A 45 1.09 -6.72 3.16
N HIS A 46 2.17 -6.94 2.39
CA HIS A 46 2.28 -6.40 1.01
C HIS A 46 1.17 -6.94 0.10
N THR A 47 0.83 -8.22 0.22
CA THR A 47 -0.26 -8.85 -0.53
C THR A 47 -1.60 -8.24 -0.18
N ARG A 48 -1.86 -7.99 1.11
CA ARG A 48 -3.09 -7.33 1.57
C ARG A 48 -3.21 -5.90 1.03
N ILE A 49 -2.16 -5.09 1.16
CA ILE A 49 -2.14 -3.72 0.63
C ILE A 49 -2.33 -3.73 -0.89
N THR A 50 -1.66 -4.64 -1.62
CA THR A 50 -1.82 -4.76 -3.06
C THR A 50 -3.26 -5.07 -3.46
N LYS A 51 -3.96 -5.94 -2.72
CA LYS A 51 -5.40 -6.20 -2.93
C LYS A 51 -6.25 -4.95 -2.68
N ALA A 52 -5.99 -4.24 -1.57
CA ALA A 52 -6.69 -3.00 -1.23
C ALA A 52 -6.50 -1.91 -2.31
N ILE A 53 -5.27 -1.73 -2.82
CA ILE A 53 -4.98 -0.78 -3.91
C ILE A 53 -5.74 -1.18 -5.18
N LYS A 54 -5.75 -2.47 -5.55
CA LYS A 54 -6.48 -2.94 -6.74
C LYS A 54 -7.98 -2.67 -6.65
N GLN A 55 -8.58 -2.89 -5.47
CA GLN A 55 -9.98 -2.56 -5.21
C GLN A 55 -10.24 -1.05 -5.30
N ALA A 56 -9.37 -0.24 -4.69
CA ALA A 56 -9.48 1.22 -4.75
C ALA A 56 -9.39 1.77 -6.18
N ARG A 57 -8.52 1.19 -7.03
CA ARG A 57 -8.43 1.54 -8.45
C ARG A 57 -9.69 1.19 -9.23
N PHE A 58 -10.27 0.01 -8.97
CA PHE A 58 -11.52 -0.39 -9.60
C PHE A 58 -12.67 0.57 -9.26
N LEU A 59 -12.67 1.09 -8.03
CA LEU A 59 -13.64 2.08 -7.54
C LEU A 59 -13.27 3.54 -7.88
N SER A 60 -12.22 3.78 -8.67
CA SER A 60 -11.75 5.12 -9.05
C SER A 60 -11.38 6.04 -7.86
N LEU A 61 -10.96 5.47 -6.73
CA LEU A 61 -10.56 6.22 -5.53
C LEU A 61 -9.08 6.67 -5.56
N ILE A 62 -8.25 6.00 -6.37
CA ILE A 62 -6.79 6.19 -6.47
C ILE A 62 -6.35 6.14 -7.93
#